data_AF-A0A5P0JJK0-F1
#
_entry.id   AF-A0A5P0JJK0-F1
#
_cell.length_a   1.000
_cell.length_b   1.000
_cell.length_c   1.000
_cell.angle_alpha   90.00
_cell.angle_beta   90.00
_cell.angle_gamma   90.00
#
_symmetry.space_group_name_H-M   'P 1'
#
loop_
_entity.id
_entity.type
_entity.pdbx_description
1 polymer ?
#
loop_
_entity_poly.entity_id
_entity_poly.type
_entity_poly.pdbx_seq_one_letter_code
_entity_poly.pdbx_strand_id
1 'polypeptide(L)'
;SLPTPIMSGVRTPTRQFSSCVLIECGDSLDSINATSSAIVKYVSQRAGIGINAGRIRALGSPIRGGEAFHTGCIPFYKHFQTAVKSCSQGGVRGGAATLFYPMWHLEVESLLVLKNNRGVEG
;
A
#
# COMPACT_ATOMS: atom_id res chain seq x y z
N SER A 1 -6.30 14.70 24.54
CA SER A 1 -7.08 15.31 23.43
C SER A 1 -7.62 14.21 22.55
N LEU A 2 -8.83 14.35 21.99
CA LEU A 2 -9.39 13.37 21.07
C LEU A 2 -8.69 13.43 19.71
N PRO A 3 -8.53 12.30 19.00
CA PRO A 3 -8.04 12.29 17.63
C PRO A 3 -8.89 13.20 16.71
N THR A 4 -8.23 13.96 15.82
CA THR A 4 -8.84 14.77 14.76
C THR A 4 -9.97 14.08 13.96
N PRO A 5 -9.90 12.77 13.60
CA PRO A 5 -11.01 12.09 12.91
C PRO A 5 -12.29 12.03 13.76
N ILE A 6 -12.18 11.93 15.09
CA ILE A 6 -13.35 11.94 15.97
C ILE A 6 -14.01 13.32 15.94
N MET A 7 -13.22 14.38 16.04
CA MET A 7 -13.76 15.75 16.01
C MET A 7 -14.34 16.16 14.64
N SER A 8 -13.82 15.61 13.54
CA SER A 8 -14.28 15.91 12.17
C SER A 8 -15.33 14.93 11.62
N GLY A 9 -15.44 13.74 12.23
CA GLY A 9 -16.39 12.69 11.87
C GLY A 9 -17.70 12.74 12.64
N VAL A 10 -17.76 13.47 13.77
CA VAL A 10 -19.00 13.63 14.55
C VAL A 10 -20.01 14.44 13.74
N ARG A 11 -21.23 13.88 13.60
CA ARG A 11 -22.38 14.47 12.87
C ARG A 11 -22.15 14.72 11.37
N THR A 12 -21.11 14.15 10.76
CA THR A 12 -20.97 14.12 9.29
C THR A 12 -21.47 12.80 8.70
N PRO A 13 -21.92 12.75 7.43
CA PRO A 13 -22.42 11.51 6.81
C PRO A 13 -21.36 10.40 6.73
N THR A 14 -20.08 10.76 6.69
CA THR A 14 -18.95 9.84 6.52
C THR A 14 -18.61 9.05 7.78
N ARG A 15 -18.97 9.55 8.98
CA ARG A 15 -18.82 8.90 10.30
C ARG A 15 -17.50 8.13 10.52
N GLN A 16 -16.40 8.63 9.99
CA GLN A 16 -15.10 7.97 10.10
C GLN A 16 -14.37 8.43 11.36
N PHE A 17 -14.32 7.57 12.38
CA PHE A 17 -13.69 7.88 13.68
C PHE A 17 -12.23 7.41 13.76
N SER A 18 -11.80 6.55 12.82
CA SER A 18 -10.45 6.00 12.74
C SER A 18 -9.66 6.67 11.63
N SER A 19 -8.48 7.20 11.96
CA SER A 19 -7.59 7.85 10.99
C SER A 19 -6.59 6.92 10.32
N CYS A 20 -6.31 5.75 10.90
CA CYS A 20 -5.24 4.86 10.43
C CYS A 20 -5.78 3.44 10.25
N VAL A 21 -5.42 2.81 9.14
CA VAL A 21 -5.79 1.43 8.81
C VAL A 21 -4.53 0.65 8.43
N LEU A 22 -4.43 -0.58 8.94
CA LEU A 22 -3.41 -1.54 8.54
C LEU A 22 -4.04 -2.59 7.62
N ILE A 23 -3.40 -2.85 6.48
CA ILE A 23 -3.83 -3.83 5.49
C ILE A 23 -2.71 -4.86 5.32
N GLU A 24 -3.04 -6.13 5.48
CA GLU A 24 -2.11 -7.23 5.21
C GLU A 24 -2.29 -7.75 3.79
N CYS A 25 -1.20 -7.75 3.02
CA CYS A 25 -1.16 -8.31 1.68
C CYS A 25 -0.58 -9.72 1.72
N GLY A 26 -1.28 -10.68 1.11
CA GLY A 26 -0.83 -12.05 0.90
C GLY A 26 -0.10 -12.23 -0.44
N ASP A 27 0.36 -13.46 -0.66
CA ASP A 27 1.15 -13.86 -1.84
C ASP A 27 0.28 -14.53 -2.92
N SER A 28 -0.86 -13.90 -3.22
CA SER A 28 -1.79 -14.33 -4.28
C SER A 28 -2.38 -13.12 -5.00
N LEU A 29 -2.73 -13.29 -6.27
CA LEU A 29 -3.33 -12.21 -7.07
C LEU A 29 -4.64 -11.70 -6.45
N ASP A 30 -5.46 -12.60 -5.89
CA ASP A 30 -6.70 -12.22 -5.22
C ASP A 30 -6.43 -11.34 -4.00
N SER A 31 -5.42 -11.68 -3.20
CA SER A 31 -5.06 -10.90 -2.01
C SER A 31 -4.45 -9.54 -2.38
N ILE A 32 -3.62 -9.49 -3.43
CA ILE A 32 -3.02 -8.25 -3.94
C ILE A 32 -4.11 -7.31 -4.47
N ASN A 33 -5.06 -7.84 -5.26
CA ASN A 33 -6.17 -7.06 -5.80
C ASN A 33 -7.14 -6.59 -4.71
N ALA A 34 -7.42 -7.45 -3.73
CA ALA A 34 -8.22 -7.10 -2.55
C ALA A 34 -7.54 -5.98 -1.74
N THR A 35 -6.22 -6.04 -1.57
CA THR A 35 -5.43 -4.99 -0.91
C THR A 35 -5.54 -3.66 -1.66
N SER A 36 -5.37 -3.67 -2.99
CA SER A 36 -5.53 -2.47 -3.82
C SER A 36 -6.92 -1.85 -3.71
N SER A 37 -7.97 -2.68 -3.76
CA SER A 37 -9.35 -2.25 -3.59
C SER A 37 -9.61 -1.65 -2.19
N ALA A 38 -9.04 -2.26 -1.14
CA ALA A 38 -9.12 -1.75 0.21
C ALA A 38 -8.41 -0.40 0.37
N ILE A 39 -7.23 -0.23 -0.25
CA ILE A 39 -6.50 1.05 -0.29
C ILE A 39 -7.40 2.16 -0.85
N VAL A 40 -7.96 1.96 -2.05
CA VAL A 40 -8.82 2.97 -2.69
C VAL A 40 -10.01 3.33 -1.80
N LYS A 41 -10.67 2.32 -1.23
CA LYS A 41 -11.82 2.52 -0.33
C LYS A 41 -11.44 3.35 0.89
N TYR A 42 -10.37 3.00 1.61
CA TYR A 42 -10.00 3.70 2.85
C TYR A 42 -9.36 5.07 2.59
N VAL A 43 -8.63 5.25 1.50
CA VAL A 43 -8.10 6.57 1.12
C VAL A 43 -9.24 7.54 0.79
N SER A 44 -10.30 7.07 0.11
CA SER A 44 -11.49 7.90 -0.15
C SER A 44 -12.19 8.37 1.14
N GLN A 45 -12.02 7.61 2.23
CA GLN A 45 -12.53 7.92 3.56
C GLN A 45 -11.54 8.76 4.40
N ARG A 46 -10.48 9.30 3.78
CA ARG A 46 -9.45 10.12 4.45
C ARG A 46 -8.63 9.37 5.51
N ALA A 47 -8.56 8.04 5.43
CA ALA A 47 -7.67 7.27 6.29
C ALA A 47 -6.23 7.27 5.74
N GLY A 48 -5.25 7.29 6.65
CA GLY A 48 -3.87 6.94 6.36
C GLY A 48 -3.71 5.42 6.33
N ILE A 49 -2.94 4.92 5.37
CA ILE A 49 -2.81 3.47 5.12
C ILE A 49 -1.43 2.96 5.55
N GLY A 50 -1.38 1.85 6.27
CA GLY A 50 -0.19 1.03 6.41
C GLY A 50 -0.40 -0.30 5.70
N ILE A 51 0.52 -0.68 4.81
CA ILE A 51 0.43 -1.90 4.01
C ILE A 51 1.57 -2.82 4.46
N ASN A 52 1.24 -3.98 5.00
CA ASN A 52 2.20 -5.05 5.21
C ASN A 52 2.33 -5.85 3.91
N ALA A 53 3.45 -5.68 3.21
CA ALA A 53 3.72 -6.34 1.94
C ALA A 53 4.84 -7.39 2.05
N GLY A 54 5.17 -7.80 3.28
CA GLY A 54 6.27 -8.72 3.55
C GLY A 54 6.05 -10.17 3.13
N ARG A 55 4.82 -10.54 2.76
CA ARG A 55 4.48 -11.90 2.32
C ARG A 55 4.65 -12.09 0.82
N ILE A 56 4.73 -11.01 0.04
CA ILE A 56 4.88 -11.09 -1.42
C ILE A 56 6.23 -11.72 -1.72
N ARG A 57 6.25 -12.73 -2.60
CA ARG A 57 7.49 -13.42 -2.98
C ARG A 57 8.42 -12.51 -3.78
N ALA A 58 9.71 -12.84 -3.77
CA ALA A 58 10.73 -12.05 -4.45
C ALA A 58 10.81 -12.31 -5.96
N LEU A 59 11.49 -11.42 -6.69
CA LEU A 59 11.87 -11.57 -8.10
C LEU A 59 12.48 -12.96 -8.37
N GLY A 60 12.06 -13.61 -9.45
CA GLY A 60 12.57 -14.92 -9.86
C GLY A 60 11.98 -16.11 -9.08
N SER A 61 11.10 -15.87 -8.10
CA SER A 61 10.40 -16.96 -7.41
C SER A 61 9.49 -17.72 -8.37
N PRO A 62 9.42 -19.06 -8.30
CA PRO A 62 8.59 -19.85 -9.20
C PRO A 62 7.10 -19.63 -8.91
N ILE A 63 6.31 -19.53 -9.98
CA ILE A 63 4.86 -19.49 -9.97
C ILE A 63 4.36 -20.79 -10.62
N ARG A 64 3.33 -21.40 -10.02
CA ARG A 64 2.68 -22.62 -10.52
C ARG A 64 3.69 -23.72 -10.88
N GLY A 65 4.59 -24.04 -9.95
CA GLY A 65 5.58 -25.10 -10.14
C GLY A 65 6.69 -24.81 -11.15
N GLY A 66 6.89 -23.54 -11.54
CA GLY A 66 7.96 -23.12 -12.47
C GLY A 66 7.47 -22.77 -13.87
N GLU A 67 6.16 -22.71 -14.09
CA GLU A 67 5.59 -22.27 -15.37
C GLU A 67 5.79 -20.78 -15.65
N ALA A 68 5.94 -19.98 -14.59
CA ALA A 68 6.25 -18.55 -14.69
C ALA A 68 7.16 -18.11 -13.54
N PHE A 69 7.83 -16.98 -13.74
CA PHE A 69 8.67 -16.35 -12.73
C PHE A 69 8.02 -15.07 -12.20
N HIS A 70 8.15 -14.84 -10.91
CA HIS A 70 7.66 -13.63 -10.27
C HIS A 70 8.48 -12.41 -10.73
N THR A 71 7.80 -11.30 -11.03
CA THR A 71 8.39 -10.06 -11.57
C THR A 71 8.92 -9.11 -10.48
N GLY A 72 8.95 -9.57 -9.23
CA GLY A 72 9.45 -8.83 -8.06
C GLY A 72 8.38 -8.01 -7.35
N CYS A 73 8.73 -7.42 -6.21
CA CYS A 73 7.81 -6.63 -5.41
C CYS A 73 7.56 -5.22 -5.97
N ILE A 74 8.52 -4.66 -6.70
CA ILE A 74 8.51 -3.27 -7.17
C ILE A 74 7.26 -2.93 -8.01
N PRO A 75 6.83 -3.74 -9.01
CA PRO A 75 5.63 -3.47 -9.77
C PRO A 75 4.36 -3.40 -8.90
N PHE A 76 4.24 -4.27 -7.90
CA PHE A 76 3.11 -4.25 -6.97
C PHE A 76 3.13 -3.02 -6.07
N TYR A 77 4.31 -2.56 -5.66
CA TYR A 77 4.43 -1.34 -4.85
C TYR A 77 4.10 -0.09 -5.67
N LYS A 78 4.53 -0.04 -6.94
CA LYS A 78 4.08 0.98 -7.91
C LYS A 78 2.55 0.94 -8.08
N HIS A 79 1.95 -0.25 -8.17
CA HIS A 79 0.49 -0.41 -8.24
C HIS A 79 -0.23 0.15 -6.99
N PHE A 80 0.25 -0.18 -5.78
CA PHE A 80 -0.31 0.38 -4.54
C PHE A 80 -0.11 1.89 -4.45
N GLN A 81 1.03 2.42 -4.89
CA GLN A 81 1.26 3.87 -4.93
C GLN A 81 0.23 4.57 -5.82
N THR A 82 -0.05 4.01 -7.00
CA THR A 82 -1.08 4.54 -7.91
C THR A 82 -2.47 4.44 -7.27
N ALA A 83 -2.80 3.33 -6.61
CA ALA A 83 -4.06 3.19 -5.87
C ALA A 83 -4.22 4.25 -4.77
N VAL A 84 -3.16 4.58 -4.03
CA VAL A 84 -3.17 5.65 -3.01
C VAL A 84 -3.38 7.02 -3.64
N LYS A 85 -2.76 7.29 -4.80
CA LYS A 85 -2.88 8.56 -5.52
C LYS A 85 -4.20 8.70 -6.29
N SER A 86 -4.92 7.59 -6.53
CA SER A 86 -6.18 7.59 -7.27
C SER A 86 -7.28 8.43 -6.60
N CYS A 87 -7.19 8.64 -5.28
CA CYS A 87 -8.15 9.38 -4.50
C CYS A 87 -7.48 10.58 -3.82
N SER A 88 -8.07 11.77 -3.99
CA SER A 88 -7.69 12.98 -3.25
C SER A 88 -8.55 13.10 -2.00
N GLN A 89 -7.95 13.42 -0.84
CA GLN A 89 -8.68 13.63 0.41
C GLN A 89 -9.38 14.99 0.42
N GLY A 90 -10.28 15.22 -0.54
CA GLY A 90 -11.05 16.47 -0.65
C GLY A 90 -10.23 17.69 -1.10
N GLY A 91 -9.20 17.50 -1.94
CA GLY A 91 -8.47 18.59 -2.59
C GLY A 91 -7.36 19.25 -1.76
N VAL A 92 -7.27 18.96 -0.45
CA VAL A 92 -6.31 19.62 0.46
C VAL A 92 -5.00 18.81 0.62
N ARG A 93 -5.08 17.47 0.60
CA ARG A 93 -3.91 16.57 0.71
C ARG A 93 -4.09 15.30 -0.13
N GLY A 94 -3.00 14.82 -0.70
CA GLY A 94 -2.96 13.50 -1.34
C GLY A 94 -3.06 12.38 -0.31
N GLY A 95 -3.54 11.20 -0.72
CA GLY A 95 -3.50 10.00 0.11
C GLY A 95 -2.08 9.70 0.57
N ALA A 96 -1.93 9.22 1.81
CA ALA A 96 -0.66 8.81 2.38
C ALA A 96 -0.69 7.32 2.72
N ALA A 97 0.38 6.62 2.34
CA ALA A 97 0.57 5.22 2.68
C ALA A 97 2.01 4.92 3.10
N THR A 98 2.16 3.96 4.00
CA THR A 98 3.45 3.37 4.41
C THR A 98 3.47 1.90 4.01
N LEU A 99 4.55 1.44 3.40
CA LEU A 99 4.78 0.03 3.08
C LEU A 99 5.77 -0.56 4.09
N PHE A 100 5.43 -1.73 4.63
CA PHE A 100 6.27 -2.51 5.53
C PHE A 100 6.73 -3.79 4.83
N TYR A 101 8.02 -4.07 4.92
CA TYR A 101 8.66 -5.28 4.40
C TYR A 101 9.76 -5.73 5.37
N PRO A 102 10.03 -7.05 5.49
CA PRO A 102 11.07 -7.57 6.35
C PRO A 102 12.46 -7.28 5.79
N MET A 103 13.45 -7.04 6.67
CA MET A 103 14.83 -6.79 6.24
C MET A 103 15.49 -7.99 5.56
N TRP A 104 15.03 -9.21 5.86
CA TRP A 104 15.51 -10.44 5.23
C TRP A 104 14.85 -10.75 3.88
N HIS A 105 14.08 -9.81 3.33
CA HIS A 105 13.50 -9.98 2.00
C HIS A 105 14.60 -9.97 0.92
N LEU A 106 14.55 -10.88 -0.05
CA LEU A 106 15.60 -11.01 -1.07
C LEU A 106 15.80 -9.74 -1.92
N GLU A 107 14.76 -8.91 -2.03
CA GLU A 107 14.81 -7.62 -2.74
C GLU A 107 15.11 -6.41 -1.82
N VAL A 108 15.54 -6.61 -0.57
CA VAL A 108 15.72 -5.52 0.41
C VAL A 108 16.57 -4.35 -0.10
N GLU A 109 17.67 -4.64 -0.79
CA GLU A 109 18.56 -3.59 -1.33
C GLU A 109 17.86 -2.73 -2.37
N SER A 110 17.14 -3.36 -3.30
CA SER A 110 16.33 -2.66 -4.30
C SER A 110 15.21 -1.84 -3.66
N LEU A 111 14.61 -2.35 -2.58
CA LEU A 111 13.53 -1.68 -1.86
C LEU A 111 14.00 -0.45 -1.06
N LEU A 112 15.23 -0.45 -0.55
CA LEU A 112 15.80 0.67 0.20
C LEU A 112 16.01 1.91 -0.68
N VAL A 113 16.32 1.71 -1.96
CA VAL A 113 16.60 2.81 -2.90
C VAL A 113 15.34 3.45 -3.47
N LEU A 114 14.15 2.87 -3.25
CA LEU A 114 12.88 3.35 -3.83
C LEU A 114 12.50 4.80 -3.49
N LYS A 115 13.01 5.37 -2.39
CA LYS A 115 12.79 6.77 -2.00
C LYS A 115 13.92 7.72 -2.40
N ASN A 116 14.93 7.23 -3.12
CA ASN A 116 16.03 8.07 -3.56
C ASN A 116 15.59 8.94 -4.76
N ASN A 117 15.64 10.26 -4.59
CA ASN A 117 15.26 11.23 -5.62
C ASN A 117 16.18 11.19 -6.87
N ARG A 118 17.30 10.48 -6.83
CA ARG A 118 18.21 10.26 -7.97
C ARG A 118 17.81 9.08 -8.88
N GLY A 119 16.62 8.50 -8.70
CA GLY A 119 16.20 7.22 -9.27
C GLY A 119 16.65 6.95 -10.71
N VAL A 120 17.38 5.85 -10.88
CA VAL A 120 17.56 5.17 -12.16
C VAL A 120 16.19 4.68 -12.59
N GLU A 121 15.66 5.20 -13.69
CA GLU A 121 14.42 4.73 -14.29
C GLU A 121 14.61 3.27 -14.72
N GLY A 122 13.83 2.38 -14.10
CA GLY A 122 13.72 0.96 -14.40
C GLY A 122 12.29 0.48 -14.15
#